data_AF-A0A1F6BVQ6-F1
#
_entry.id   AF-A0A1F6BVQ6-F1
#
_cell.length_a   1.000
_cell.length_b   1.000
_cell.length_c   1.000
_cell.angle_alpha   90.00
_cell.angle_beta   90.00
_cell.angle_gamma   90.00
#
_symmetry.space_group_name_H-M   'P 1'
#
loop_
_entity.id
_entity.type
_entity.pdbx_description
1 polymer ?
#
loop_
_entity_poly.entity_id
_entity_poly.type
_entity_poly.pdbx_seq_one_letter_code
_entity_poly.pdbx_strand_id
1 'polypeptide(L)' 'MTMATKQHLLSPDIKAFIMESINDVLEDPDFGLELTEGFKKKLQVAKRSKVRTISLEEVRKKYY' A
#
# COMPACT_ATOMS: atom_id res chain seq x y z
N MET A 1 4.87 -44.37 5.17
CA MET A 1 5.55 -43.95 3.92
C MET A 1 5.61 -42.43 3.92
N THR A 2 6.77 -41.84 4.22
CA THR A 2 6.98 -40.39 4.21
C THR A 2 7.32 -39.95 2.79
N MET A 3 6.45 -39.15 2.16
CA MET A 3 6.74 -38.57 0.86
C MET A 3 7.88 -37.57 1.03
N ALA A 4 9.08 -37.93 0.56
CA ALA A 4 10.16 -36.98 0.42
C ALA A 4 9.73 -35.95 -0.64
N THR A 5 9.38 -34.75 -0.18
CA THR A 5 9.29 -33.57 -1.05
C THR A 5 10.66 -33.41 -1.69
N LYS A 6 10.75 -33.67 -3.01
CA LYS A 6 11.94 -33.38 -3.81
C LYS A 6 12.30 -31.92 -3.55
N GLN A 7 13.33 -31.68 -2.72
CA GLN A 7 13.94 -30.38 -2.61
C GLN A 7 14.57 -30.12 -3.98
N HIS A 8 13.86 -29.38 -4.83
CA HIS A 8 14.43 -28.91 -6.07
C HIS A 8 15.56 -27.98 -5.67
N LEU A 9 16.80 -28.45 -5.78
CA LEU A 9 17.97 -27.68 -5.43
C LEU A 9 18.03 -26.51 -6.41
N LEU A 10 17.52 -25.34 -6.00
CA LEU A 10 17.66 -24.11 -6.77
C LEU A 10 19.15 -23.85 -6.95
N SER A 11 19.57 -23.53 -8.17
CA SER A 11 20.95 -23.15 -8.42
C SER A 11 21.32 -21.92 -7.59
N PRO A 12 22.60 -21.76 -7.21
CA PRO A 12 23.05 -20.59 -6.45
C PRO A 12 22.60 -19.27 -7.07
N ASP A 13 22.64 -19.15 -8.39
CA ASP A 13 22.24 -17.95 -9.13
C ASP A 13 20.75 -17.64 -8.96
N ILE A 14 19.89 -18.65 -9.01
CA ILE A 14 18.44 -18.47 -8.79
C ILE A 14 18.16 -18.06 -7.35
N LYS A 15 18.90 -18.62 -6.38
CA LYS A 15 18.76 -18.23 -4.97
C LYS A 15 19.20 -16.78 -4.74
N ALA A 16 20.30 -16.36 -5.35
CA ALA A 16 20.79 -14.99 -5.27
C ALA A 16 19.76 -14.01 -5.86
N PHE A 17 19.22 -14.31 -7.04
CA PHE A 17 18.20 -13.51 -7.70
C PHE A 17 16.92 -13.38 -6.85
N ILE A 18 16.46 -14.48 -6.23
CA ILE A 18 15.28 -14.46 -5.34
C ILE A 18 15.57 -13.60 -4.10
N MET A 19 16.75 -13.74 -3.49
CA MET A 19 17.12 -12.96 -2.31
C MET A 19 17.21 -11.47 -2.62
N GLU A 20 17.83 -11.10 -3.74
CA GLU A 20 17.91 -9.71 -4.21
C GLU A 20 16.50 -9.13 -4.43
N SER A 21 15.64 -9.85 -5.15
CA SER A 21 14.26 -9.43 -5.41
C SER A 21 13.44 -9.25 -4.12
N ILE A 22 13.66 -10.11 -3.11
CA ILE A 22 12.99 -9.99 -1.80
C ILE A 22 13.53 -8.77 -1.06
N ASN A 23 14.85 -8.55 -1.07
CA ASN A 23 15.44 -7.40 -0.40
C ASN A 23 14.97 -6.08 -1.02
N ASP A 24 14.90 -5.98 -2.35
CA ASP A 24 14.39 -4.79 -3.03
C ASP A 24 12.98 -4.41 -2.57
N VAL A 25 12.13 -5.42 -2.36
CA VAL A 25 10.76 -5.24 -1.87
C VAL A 25 10.73 -4.87 -0.38
N LEU A 26 11.58 -5.48 0.44
CA LEU A 26 11.60 -5.24 1.88
C LEU A 26 12.30 -3.93 2.27
N GLU A 27 13.22 -3.45 1.43
CA GLU A 27 13.91 -2.17 1.60
C GLU A 27 13.09 -0.98 1.13
N ASP A 28 12.01 -1.20 0.38
CA ASP A 28 11.05 -0.15 0.03
C ASP A 28 10.12 0.16 1.23
N PRO A 29 10.30 1.33 1.90
CA PRO A 29 9.48 1.70 3.07
C PRO A 29 8.01 1.98 2.70
N ASP A 30 7.73 2.20 1.42
CA ASP A 30 6.40 2.49 0.91
C ASP A 30 5.73 1.24 0.31
N PHE A 31 6.41 0.08 0.34
CA PHE A 31 5.87 -1.17 -0.18
C PHE A 31 4.54 -1.52 0.50
N GLY A 32 3.49 -1.68 -0.31
CA GLY A 32 2.14 -1.96 0.17
C GLY A 32 1.36 -0.74 0.72
N LEU A 33 1.96 0.45 0.77
CA LEU A 33 1.27 1.71 1.07
C LEU A 33 0.64 2.36 -0.17
N GLU A 34 0.88 1.78 -1.34
CA GLU A 34 0.27 2.21 -2.59
C GLU A 34 -1.25 2.14 -2.53
N LEU A 35 -1.90 3.27 -2.82
CA LEU A 35 -3.35 3.30 -2.90
C LEU A 35 -3.83 2.45 -4.08
N THR A 36 -4.77 1.55 -3.83
CA THR A 36 -5.45 0.83 -4.91
C THR A 36 -6.11 1.81 -5.88
N GLU A 37 -6.21 1.46 -7.16
CA GLU A 37 -6.84 2.32 -8.17
C GLU A 37 -8.29 2.69 -7.81
N GLY A 38 -9.03 1.78 -7.18
CA GLY A 38 -10.37 2.05 -6.65
C GLY A 38 -10.36 3.12 -5.55
N PHE A 39 -9.37 3.09 -4.67
CA PHE A 39 -9.22 4.09 -3.61
C PHE A 39 -8.74 5.44 -4.16
N LYS A 40 -7.80 5.45 -5.11
CA LYS A 40 -7.38 6.68 -5.82
C LYS A 40 -8.59 7.37 -6.48
N LYS A 41 -9.46 6.62 -7.15
CA LYS A 41 -10.71 7.14 -7.74
C LYS A 41 -11.63 7.75 -6.70
N LYS A 42 -11.87 7.06 -5.57
CA LYS A 42 -12.68 7.59 -4.46
C LYS A 42 -12.08 8.87 -3.88
N LEU A 43 -10.76 8.93 -3.67
CA LEU A 43 -10.07 10.12 -3.18
C LEU A 43 -10.21 11.31 -4.13
N GLN A 44 -10.10 11.08 -5.45
CA GLN A 44 -10.33 12.14 -6.43
C GLN A 44 -11.77 12.66 -6.41
N VAL A 45 -12.76 11.77 -6.26
CA VAL A 45 -14.17 12.18 -6.11
C VAL A 45 -14.37 12.98 -4.82
N ALA A 46 -13.81 12.55 -3.70
CA ALA A 46 -13.88 13.26 -2.43
C ALA A 46 -13.21 14.64 -2.48
N LYS A 47 -12.05 14.77 -3.17
CA LYS A 47 -11.41 16.07 -3.40
C LYS A 47 -12.25 17.00 -4.28
N ARG A 48 -12.99 16.44 -5.25
CA ARG A 48 -13.86 17.21 -6.15
C ARG A 48 -15.20 17.57 -5.52
N SER A 49 -15.70 16.77 -4.59
CA SER A 49 -16.86 17.15 -3.79
C SER A 49 -16.45 18.34 -2.95
N LYS A 50 -16.92 19.54 -3.33
CA LYS A 50 -16.96 20.71 -2.46
C LYS A 50 -17.82 20.36 -1.25
N VAL A 51 -17.24 19.65 -0.28
CA VAL A 51 -17.78 19.65 1.07
C VAL A 51 -17.78 21.11 1.47
N ARG A 52 -18.97 21.65 1.76
CA ARG A 52 -19.13 23.05 2.18
C ARG A 52 -18.39 23.20 3.51
N THR A 53 -17.12 23.61 3.45
CA THR A 53 -16.33 23.92 4.62
C THR A 53 -16.83 25.25 5.16
N ILE A 54 -17.42 25.21 6.35
CA ILE A 54 -17.74 26.41 7.12
C ILE A 54 -16.51 26.80 7.94
N SER A 55 -16.27 28.09 8.11
CA SER A 55 -15.14 28.56 8.90
C SER A 55 -15.38 28.29 10.39
N LEU A 56 -14.30 28.24 11.17
CA LEU A 56 -14.38 28.04 12.62
C LEU A 56 -15.13 29.20 13.30
N GLU A 57 -15.05 30.40 12.73
CA GLU A 57 -15.81 31.58 13.15
C GLU A 57 -17.32 31.42 12.90
N GLU A 58 -17.71 30.85 11.76
CA GLU A 58 -19.11 30.55 11.43
C GLU A 58 -19.69 29.49 12.39
N VAL A 59 -18.90 28.49 12.77
CA VAL A 59 -19.27 27.50 13.79
C VAL A 59 -19.47 28.17 15.14
N ARG A 60 -18.52 29.00 15.57
CA ARG A 60 -18.59 29.69 16.87
C ARG A 60 -19.85 30.55 16.99
N LYS A 61 -20.15 31.37 15.98
CA LYS A 61 -21.32 32.27 15.98
C LYS A 61 -22.67 31.54 16.07
N LYS A 62 -22.72 30.26 15.68
CA LYS A 62 -23.96 29.48 15.67
C LYS A 62 -24.22 28.74 16.99
N TYR A 63 -23.18 28.43 17.75
CA TYR A 63 -23.25 27.56 18.93
C TYR A 63 -22.79 28.21 20.24
N TYR A 64 -22.24 29.42 20.17
CA TYR A 64 -21.90 30.29 21.31
C TYR A 64 -22.61 31.63 21.14
#